data_AF-A0A3E5G7J1-F1
#
_entry.id   AF-A0A3E5G7J1-F1
#
_cell.length_a   1.000
_cell.length_b   1.000
_cell.length_c   1.000
_cell.angle_alpha   90.00
_cell.angle_beta   90.00
_cell.angle_gamma   90.00
#
_symmetry.space_group_name_H-M   'P 1'
#
loop_
_entity.id
_entity.type
_entity.pdbx_description
1 polymer ?
#
loop_
_entity_poly.entity_id
_entity_poly.type
_entity_poly.pdbx_seq_one_letter_code
_entity_poly.pdbx_strand_id
1 'polypeptide(L)'
;MKKEYKLVGKVTIPKKKRKEVKSIIQKILYLGGIREKETIEIDGRQCITAGIPKWNAREVISFNYNMFTNTSYEAGRLYLKAGSIKNPCNHDKEYDFVANLIQVVLESYSTTPCYLCCDNIPCFIVDYARVINEMIGKRLSFPNRNKMWKMYYALHMNGCENIATREILEMARTTEVEESAVEHFLTVLCVGSYEPIVPRNFCRIDKKEFENSFTLNILENIRQSMEELINTEGKEKVFEFLKNLLGKKYAQRKLFAEEDNLYGTVAAGSLYLLPAMLGKTYSLITGEEFWKTWEKLDFGTGYEDIIRPKNDVLPIKGTEEDIEFYRALGKQNEDELMRYKGDKELMLSDNMQNSIERWKRAYGQVTEKEIKKLEMEKVLKKLLEDFFDIWDFRVLDTAFVREFLKHKNDDRYKRAMIVLIELIDKETKYFPELTKREANIWLIREIRDADEMIEINAYLGMLRNHLRRKEILCF
;
A
#
# COMPACT_ATOMS: atom_id res chain seq x y z
N MET A 1 15.45 -11.79 11.26
CA MET A 1 14.26 -12.40 10.64
C MET A 1 13.77 -11.46 9.55
N LYS A 2 13.37 -11.99 8.39
CA LYS A 2 12.83 -11.18 7.29
C LYS A 2 11.35 -10.89 7.57
N LYS A 3 10.94 -9.62 7.40
CA LYS A 3 9.55 -9.18 7.54
C LYS A 3 8.71 -9.68 6.36
N GLU A 4 7.59 -10.33 6.64
CA GLU A 4 6.63 -10.83 5.64
C GLU A 4 5.43 -9.88 5.53
N TYR A 5 5.26 -9.21 4.38
CA TYR A 5 4.09 -8.37 4.11
C TYR A 5 3.04 -9.15 3.32
N LYS A 6 1.79 -9.15 3.79
CA LYS A 6 0.66 -9.78 3.10
C LYS A 6 -0.68 -9.15 3.46
N LEU A 7 -1.66 -9.30 2.58
CA LEU A 7 -3.07 -9.08 2.91
C LEU A 7 -3.61 -10.31 3.64
N VAL A 8 -4.03 -10.10 4.89
CA VAL A 8 -4.72 -11.10 5.69
C VAL A 8 -6.22 -10.95 5.49
N GLY A 9 -6.93 -12.06 5.28
CA GLY A 9 -8.37 -12.07 4.99
C GLY A 9 -8.68 -12.20 3.50
N LYS A 10 -9.98 -12.09 3.15
CA LYS A 10 -10.46 -12.28 1.78
C LYS A 10 -10.54 -10.94 1.06
N VAL A 11 -9.88 -10.84 -0.09
CA VAL A 11 -10.00 -9.65 -0.96
C VAL A 11 -11.15 -9.85 -1.95
N THR A 12 -12.11 -8.93 -1.94
CA THR A 12 -13.25 -8.95 -2.88
C THR A 12 -13.43 -7.60 -3.55
N ILE A 13 -12.96 -7.47 -4.80
CA ILE A 13 -13.11 -6.23 -5.58
C ILE A 13 -14.39 -6.26 -6.43
N PRO A 14 -15.33 -5.31 -6.23
CA PRO A 14 -16.55 -5.21 -7.03
C PRO A 14 -16.27 -5.11 -8.52
N LYS A 15 -17.00 -5.85 -9.36
CA LYS A 15 -16.83 -5.84 -10.83
C LYS A 15 -16.81 -4.41 -11.39
N LYS A 16 -17.73 -3.55 -10.94
CA LYS A 16 -17.84 -2.14 -11.35
C LYS A 16 -16.61 -1.29 -11.04
N LYS A 17 -15.80 -1.67 -10.04
CA LYS A 17 -14.59 -0.98 -9.60
C LYS A 17 -13.30 -1.55 -10.20
N ARG A 18 -13.34 -2.73 -10.84
CA ARG A 18 -12.11 -3.39 -11.34
C ARG A 18 -11.37 -2.56 -12.39
N LYS A 19 -12.06 -1.87 -13.30
CA LYS A 19 -11.40 -1.03 -14.32
C LYS A 19 -10.56 0.07 -13.68
N GLU A 20 -11.12 0.71 -12.66
CA GLU A 20 -10.48 1.76 -11.87
C GLU A 20 -9.27 1.21 -11.10
N VAL A 21 -9.44 0.10 -10.36
CA VAL A 21 -8.34 -0.57 -9.63
C VAL A 21 -7.21 -0.99 -10.57
N LYS A 22 -7.53 -1.58 -11.73
CA LYS A 22 -6.53 -1.95 -12.75
C LYS A 22 -5.71 -0.75 -13.22
N SER A 23 -6.36 0.38 -13.46
CA SER A 23 -5.71 1.61 -13.90
C SER A 23 -4.80 2.18 -12.81
N ILE A 24 -5.26 2.18 -11.55
CA ILE A 24 -4.47 2.65 -10.41
C ILE A 24 -3.22 1.80 -10.23
N ILE A 25 -3.37 0.47 -10.22
CA ILE A 25 -2.25 -0.46 -10.03
C ILE A 25 -1.24 -0.34 -11.18
N GLN A 26 -1.68 -0.21 -12.42
CA GLN A 26 -0.77 0.03 -13.55
C GLN A 26 -0.02 1.36 -13.40
N LYS A 27 -0.68 2.41 -12.90
CA LYS A 27 -0.04 3.70 -12.64
C LYS A 27 0.99 3.57 -11.51
N ILE A 28 0.68 2.87 -10.42
CA ILE A 28 1.61 2.59 -9.32
C ILE A 28 2.83 1.80 -9.82
N LEU A 29 2.64 0.72 -10.59
CA LEU A 29 3.75 -0.03 -11.18
C LEU A 29 4.59 0.85 -12.11
N TYR A 30 3.94 1.67 -12.94
CA TYR A 30 4.63 2.58 -13.85
C TYR A 30 5.50 3.59 -13.11
N LEU A 31 4.92 4.30 -12.12
CA LEU A 31 5.58 5.31 -11.30
C LEU A 31 6.62 4.70 -10.35
N GLY A 32 6.40 3.47 -9.89
CA GLY A 32 7.32 2.70 -9.07
C GLY A 32 8.47 2.03 -9.82
N GLY A 33 8.68 2.35 -11.10
CA GLY A 33 9.77 1.76 -11.89
C GLY A 33 9.58 0.27 -12.22
N ILE A 34 8.48 -0.36 -11.83
CA ILE A 34 8.21 -1.78 -12.03
C ILE A 34 7.73 -2.05 -13.47
N ARG A 35 8.38 -2.99 -14.16
CA ARG A 35 8.20 -3.27 -15.58
C ARG A 35 8.09 -4.76 -15.88
N GLU A 36 7.57 -5.05 -17.07
CA GLU A 36 7.57 -6.37 -17.68
C GLU A 36 8.52 -6.35 -18.87
N LYS A 37 9.50 -7.25 -18.91
CA LYS A 37 10.39 -7.38 -20.06
C LYS A 37 9.58 -7.83 -21.27
N GLU A 38 9.71 -7.08 -22.35
CA GLU A 38 9.15 -7.38 -23.66
C GLU A 38 10.29 -7.70 -24.63
N THR A 39 10.01 -8.50 -25.65
CA THR A 39 10.92 -8.68 -26.78
C THR A 39 10.38 -7.88 -27.95
N ILE A 40 11.26 -7.11 -28.59
CA ILE A 40 10.96 -6.36 -29.81
C ILE A 40 11.98 -6.71 -30.90
N GLU A 41 11.54 -6.65 -32.16
CA GLU A 41 12.43 -6.88 -33.30
C GLU A 41 12.99 -5.55 -33.82
N ILE A 42 14.32 -5.48 -33.95
CA ILE A 42 15.04 -4.33 -34.52
C ILE A 42 16.13 -4.89 -35.44
N ASP A 43 16.13 -4.45 -36.70
CA ASP A 43 17.15 -4.85 -37.69
C ASP A 43 17.35 -6.39 -37.73
N GLY A 44 16.21 -7.11 -37.82
CA GLY A 44 16.13 -8.56 -37.91
C GLY A 44 16.57 -9.34 -36.66
N ARG A 45 16.80 -8.67 -35.51
CA ARG A 45 17.16 -9.30 -34.23
C ARG A 45 16.14 -9.03 -33.15
N GLN A 46 15.97 -10.02 -32.27
CA GLN A 46 15.13 -9.92 -31.08
C GLN A 46 15.94 -9.24 -29.96
N CYS A 47 15.45 -8.10 -29.47
CA CYS A 47 16.05 -7.32 -28.38
C CYS A 47 15.08 -7.25 -27.19
N ILE A 48 15.63 -7.24 -25.97
CA ILE A 48 14.84 -7.14 -24.74
C ILE A 48 14.66 -5.67 -24.34
N THR A 49 13.42 -5.27 -24.07
CA THR A 49 13.06 -3.92 -23.57
C THR A 49 12.14 -4.00 -22.37
N ALA A 50 11.96 -2.90 -21.63
CA ALA A 50 11.16 -2.82 -20.43
C ALA A 50 9.81 -2.19 -20.76
N GLY A 51 8.75 -2.99 -20.78
CA GLY A 51 7.38 -2.59 -21.09
C GLY A 51 6.58 -2.23 -19.85
N ILE A 52 5.52 -1.46 -20.05
CA ILE A 52 4.52 -1.22 -19.01
C ILE A 52 3.76 -2.53 -18.79
N PRO A 53 3.69 -3.07 -17.55
CA PRO A 53 2.95 -4.29 -17.26
C PRO A 53 1.50 -4.20 -17.72
N LYS A 54 1.01 -5.25 -18.39
CA LYS A 54 -0.35 -5.29 -18.95
C LYS A 54 -1.23 -6.34 -18.28
N TRP A 55 -2.48 -5.99 -18.08
CA TRP A 55 -3.50 -6.94 -17.66
C TRP A 55 -3.85 -7.89 -18.81
N ASN A 56 -3.81 -9.19 -18.55
CA ASN A 56 -4.33 -10.19 -19.49
C ASN A 56 -5.85 -10.41 -19.33
N ALA A 57 -6.43 -11.23 -20.21
CA ALA A 57 -7.86 -11.58 -20.19
C ALA A 57 -8.32 -12.25 -18.87
N ARG A 58 -7.39 -12.86 -18.13
CA ARG A 58 -7.66 -13.49 -16.82
C ARG A 58 -7.57 -12.50 -15.65
N GLU A 59 -7.33 -11.21 -15.93
CA GLU A 59 -7.10 -10.16 -14.93
C GLU A 59 -5.87 -10.43 -14.06
N VAL A 60 -4.81 -10.91 -14.71
CA VAL A 60 -3.46 -11.09 -14.12
C VAL A 60 -2.50 -10.12 -14.79
N ILE A 61 -1.62 -9.53 -14.01
CA ILE A 61 -0.53 -8.66 -14.48
C ILE A 61 0.79 -9.25 -13.99
N SER A 62 1.78 -9.30 -14.89
CA SER A 62 3.11 -9.85 -14.61
C SER A 62 4.17 -8.76 -14.70
N PHE A 63 5.25 -8.89 -13.94
CA PHE A 63 6.36 -7.95 -13.92
C PHE A 63 7.62 -8.66 -13.43
N ASN A 64 8.78 -8.27 -13.95
CA ASN A 64 10.05 -9.00 -13.77
C ASN A 64 11.29 -8.09 -13.86
N TYR A 65 11.10 -6.76 -13.80
CA TYR A 65 12.19 -5.79 -13.88
C TYR A 65 11.89 -4.52 -13.08
N ASN A 66 12.90 -3.97 -12.40
CA ASN A 66 12.85 -2.66 -11.74
C ASN A 66 13.79 -1.68 -12.47
N MET A 67 13.25 -0.57 -12.97
CA MET A 67 13.97 0.46 -13.73
C MET A 67 14.88 1.34 -12.85
N PHE A 68 14.61 1.44 -11.56
CA PHE A 68 15.39 2.27 -10.64
C PHE A 68 16.65 1.53 -10.18
N THR A 69 16.48 0.28 -9.71
CA THR A 69 17.59 -0.58 -9.27
C THR A 69 18.25 -1.35 -10.41
N ASN A 70 17.75 -1.22 -11.65
CA ASN A 70 18.11 -2.04 -12.81
C ASN A 70 18.07 -3.56 -12.55
N THR A 71 17.25 -4.00 -11.59
CA THR A 71 17.25 -5.37 -11.12
C THR A 71 16.23 -6.21 -11.87
N SER A 72 16.68 -7.37 -12.34
CA SER A 72 15.85 -8.41 -12.93
C SER A 72 15.47 -9.46 -11.89
N TYR A 73 14.24 -9.96 -11.95
CA TYR A 73 13.75 -10.99 -11.02
C TYR A 73 12.89 -12.03 -11.74
N GLU A 74 12.61 -13.16 -11.09
CA GLU A 74 11.59 -14.10 -11.56
C GLU A 74 10.24 -13.37 -11.68
N ALA A 75 9.38 -13.78 -12.61
CA ALA A 75 8.13 -13.07 -12.86
C ALA A 75 7.20 -13.05 -11.63
N GLY A 76 7.08 -11.86 -11.03
CA GLY A 76 6.02 -11.52 -10.08
C GLY A 76 4.67 -11.46 -10.77
N ARG A 77 3.62 -11.91 -10.07
CA ARG A 77 2.25 -11.93 -10.62
C ARG A 77 1.25 -11.41 -9.60
N LEU A 78 0.43 -10.45 -10.02
CA LEU A 78 -0.73 -10.02 -9.26
C LEU A 78 -2.01 -10.58 -9.89
N TYR A 79 -2.83 -11.23 -9.06
CA TYR A 79 -4.10 -11.82 -9.44
C TYR A 79 -5.25 -10.97 -8.89
N LEU A 80 -5.84 -10.10 -9.72
CA LEU A 80 -6.87 -9.15 -9.24
C LEU A 80 -8.09 -9.85 -8.62
N LYS A 81 -8.50 -11.00 -9.18
CA LYS A 81 -9.67 -11.75 -8.70
C LYS A 81 -9.47 -12.35 -7.31
N ALA A 82 -8.23 -12.76 -7.01
CA ALA A 82 -7.86 -13.33 -5.71
C ALA A 82 -7.34 -12.25 -4.75
N GLY A 83 -6.97 -11.07 -5.27
CA GLY A 83 -6.31 -10.01 -4.50
C GLY A 83 -4.96 -10.42 -3.94
N SER A 84 -4.27 -11.35 -4.59
CA SER A 84 -2.99 -11.88 -4.13
C SER A 84 -1.87 -11.50 -5.07
N ILE A 85 -0.71 -11.18 -4.48
CA ILE A 85 0.55 -10.99 -5.18
C ILE A 85 1.40 -12.23 -4.91
N LYS A 86 1.77 -12.95 -5.95
CA LYS A 86 2.81 -13.98 -5.86
C LYS A 86 4.14 -13.30 -6.14
N ASN A 87 4.91 -13.09 -5.07
CA ASN A 87 6.18 -12.40 -5.12
C ASN A 87 7.34 -13.40 -5.10
N PRO A 88 8.20 -13.43 -6.12
CA PRO A 88 9.44 -14.20 -6.09
C PRO A 88 10.66 -13.37 -5.67
N CYS A 89 10.58 -12.03 -5.65
CA CYS A 89 11.72 -11.17 -5.39
C CYS A 89 11.84 -10.83 -3.90
N ASN A 90 13.00 -11.14 -3.33
CA ASN A 90 13.22 -11.09 -1.89
C ASN A 90 14.27 -10.07 -1.43
N HIS A 91 14.84 -9.26 -2.34
CA HIS A 91 16.04 -8.46 -2.08
C HIS A 91 15.98 -7.01 -2.60
N ASP A 92 14.82 -6.54 -3.10
CA ASP A 92 14.66 -5.17 -3.61
C ASP A 92 13.64 -4.39 -2.77
N LYS A 93 14.13 -3.41 -2.01
CA LYS A 93 13.31 -2.60 -1.09
C LYS A 93 12.28 -1.73 -1.83
N GLU A 94 12.63 -1.20 -2.99
CA GLU A 94 11.72 -0.37 -3.78
C GLU A 94 10.59 -1.21 -4.36
N TYR A 95 10.93 -2.42 -4.83
CA TYR A 95 9.92 -3.39 -5.24
C TYR A 95 8.96 -3.74 -4.09
N ASP A 96 9.49 -4.06 -2.89
CA ASP A 96 8.67 -4.42 -1.73
C ASP A 96 7.75 -3.25 -1.33
N PHE A 97 8.25 -2.02 -1.40
CA PHE A 97 7.47 -0.81 -1.17
C PHE A 97 6.32 -0.65 -2.18
N VAL A 98 6.60 -0.81 -3.48
CA VAL A 98 5.58 -0.73 -4.54
C VAL A 98 4.53 -1.84 -4.38
N ALA A 99 4.95 -3.06 -4.02
CA ALA A 99 4.03 -4.16 -3.72
C ALA A 99 3.10 -3.81 -2.55
N ASN A 100 3.61 -3.17 -1.50
CA ASN A 100 2.80 -2.71 -0.36
C ASN A 100 1.79 -1.63 -0.76
N LEU A 101 2.17 -0.66 -1.62
CA LEU A 101 1.22 0.34 -2.15
C LEU A 101 0.06 -0.35 -2.91
N ILE A 102 0.35 -1.38 -3.70
CA ILE A 102 -0.68 -2.16 -4.40
C ILE A 102 -1.60 -2.87 -3.41
N GLN A 103 -1.05 -3.48 -2.35
CA GLN A 103 -1.84 -4.13 -1.32
C GLN A 103 -2.78 -3.16 -0.60
N VAL A 104 -2.32 -1.94 -0.30
CA VAL A 104 -3.16 -0.87 0.28
C VAL A 104 -4.31 -0.48 -0.65
N VAL A 105 -4.07 -0.41 -1.96
CA VAL A 105 -5.15 -0.20 -2.95
C VAL A 105 -6.14 -1.37 -2.94
N LEU A 106 -5.66 -2.62 -2.91
CA LEU A 106 -6.56 -3.77 -2.86
C LEU A 106 -7.42 -3.76 -1.59
N GLU A 107 -6.82 -3.41 -0.46
CA GLU A 107 -7.51 -3.25 0.81
C GLU A 107 -8.62 -2.20 0.74
N SER A 108 -8.31 -1.01 0.20
CA SER A 108 -9.26 0.11 0.15
C SER A 108 -10.49 -0.17 -0.73
N TYR A 109 -10.37 -1.03 -1.73
CA TYR A 109 -11.47 -1.39 -2.64
C TYR A 109 -12.18 -2.70 -2.28
N SER A 110 -11.69 -3.43 -1.26
CA SER A 110 -12.29 -4.69 -0.86
C SER A 110 -13.60 -4.48 -0.10
N THR A 111 -14.66 -5.16 -0.53
CA THR A 111 -15.94 -5.19 0.20
C THR A 111 -15.96 -6.19 1.35
N THR A 112 -14.99 -7.10 1.40
CA THR A 112 -14.81 -8.06 2.49
C THR A 112 -13.63 -7.62 3.37
N PRO A 113 -13.67 -7.91 4.68
CA PRO A 113 -12.56 -7.60 5.58
C PRO A 113 -11.25 -8.24 5.09
N CYS A 114 -10.26 -7.39 4.85
CA CYS A 114 -8.87 -7.78 4.62
C CYS A 114 -7.98 -6.64 5.10
N TYR A 115 -6.76 -6.95 5.53
CA TYR A 115 -5.85 -5.98 6.16
C TYR A 115 -4.41 -6.26 5.75
N LEU A 116 -3.67 -5.22 5.35
CA LEU A 116 -2.22 -5.31 5.17
C LEU A 116 -1.57 -5.54 6.53
N CYS A 117 -0.82 -6.62 6.63
CA CYS A 117 -0.06 -7.03 7.80
C CYS A 117 1.41 -7.25 7.45
N CYS A 118 2.27 -7.01 8.44
CA CYS A 118 3.68 -7.35 8.47
C CYS A 118 3.88 -8.36 9.61
N ASP A 119 4.34 -9.58 9.31
CA ASP A 119 4.52 -10.65 10.30
C ASP A 119 3.26 -10.88 11.15
N ASN A 120 2.09 -10.91 10.49
CA ASN A 120 0.75 -11.03 11.09
C ASN A 120 0.31 -9.85 11.99
N ILE A 121 1.09 -8.77 12.08
CA ILE A 121 0.71 -7.53 12.77
C ILE A 121 0.19 -6.52 11.75
N PRO A 122 -0.97 -5.88 11.96
CA PRO A 122 -1.49 -4.88 11.02
C PRO A 122 -0.53 -3.72 10.80
N CYS A 123 -0.39 -3.29 9.55
CA CYS A 123 0.42 -2.12 9.22
C CYS A 123 -0.34 -0.81 9.43
N PHE A 124 0.39 0.24 9.78
CA PHE A 124 -0.08 1.62 9.66
C PHE A 124 -0.17 1.99 8.18
N ILE A 125 -1.37 2.22 7.67
CA ILE A 125 -1.60 2.43 6.22
C ILE A 125 -1.74 3.90 5.81
N VAL A 126 -1.82 4.82 6.77
CA VAL A 126 -2.09 6.24 6.48
C VAL A 126 -0.99 6.82 5.60
N ASP A 127 0.28 6.54 5.91
CA ASP A 127 1.40 7.04 5.12
C ASP A 127 1.41 6.46 3.70
N TYR A 128 1.12 5.16 3.55
CA TYR A 128 0.94 4.54 2.22
C TYR A 128 -0.20 5.20 1.45
N ALA A 129 -1.33 5.48 2.11
CA ALA A 129 -2.48 6.12 1.48
C ALA A 129 -2.16 7.55 1.01
N ARG A 130 -1.37 8.31 1.79
CA ARG A 130 -0.88 9.65 1.41
C ARG A 130 0.06 9.60 0.20
N VAL A 131 1.01 8.65 0.20
CA VAL A 131 1.89 8.44 -0.96
C VAL A 131 1.05 8.08 -2.20
N ILE A 132 0.06 7.18 -2.07
CA ILE A 132 -0.82 6.85 -3.18
C ILE A 132 -1.59 8.09 -3.66
N ASN A 133 -2.11 8.90 -2.73
CA ASN A 133 -2.82 10.14 -3.06
C ASN A 133 -1.95 11.10 -3.87
N GLU A 134 -0.71 11.31 -3.44
CA GLU A 134 0.29 12.12 -4.16
C GLU A 134 0.55 11.56 -5.58
N MET A 135 0.86 10.26 -5.67
CA MET A 135 1.20 9.59 -6.93
C MET A 135 0.07 9.62 -7.95
N ILE A 136 -1.18 9.46 -7.51
CA ILE A 136 -2.31 9.23 -8.42
C ILE A 136 -3.38 10.31 -8.41
N GLY A 137 -3.33 11.25 -7.47
CA GLY A 137 -4.33 12.30 -7.24
C GLY A 137 -5.65 11.74 -6.69
N LYS A 138 -5.59 10.71 -5.85
CA LYS A 138 -6.79 10.04 -5.34
C LYS A 138 -6.69 9.64 -3.87
N ARG A 139 -7.60 10.20 -3.08
CA ARG A 139 -7.85 9.79 -1.71
C ARG A 139 -8.51 8.41 -1.66
N LEU A 140 -7.90 7.50 -0.91
CA LEU A 140 -8.44 6.16 -0.63
C LEU A 140 -9.31 6.18 0.64
N SER A 141 -10.34 5.34 0.67
CA SER A 141 -11.22 5.11 1.83
C SER A 141 -11.02 3.71 2.37
N PHE A 142 -11.02 3.52 3.69
CA PHE A 142 -10.76 2.22 4.33
C PHE A 142 -11.91 1.82 5.28
N PRO A 143 -13.10 1.50 4.74
CA PRO A 143 -14.30 1.29 5.54
C PRO A 143 -14.20 0.12 6.53
N ASN A 144 -13.34 -0.87 6.24
CA ASN A 144 -13.15 -2.04 7.12
C ASN A 144 -12.21 -1.78 8.30
N ARG A 145 -11.39 -0.71 8.27
CA ARG A 145 -10.46 -0.36 9.36
C ARG A 145 -11.12 0.43 10.49
N ASN A 146 -12.10 1.28 10.14
CA ASN A 146 -12.86 2.04 11.13
C ASN A 146 -13.64 1.12 12.09
N LYS A 147 -13.89 -0.13 11.69
CA LYS A 147 -14.53 -1.17 12.51
C LYS A 147 -13.49 -2.00 13.28
N MET A 148 -12.80 -1.38 14.22
CA MET A 148 -11.64 -1.97 14.94
C MET A 148 -11.92 -3.36 15.53
N TRP A 149 -13.08 -3.58 16.15
CA TRP A 149 -13.45 -4.90 16.67
C TRP A 149 -13.55 -5.96 15.56
N LYS A 150 -14.18 -5.61 14.43
CA LYS A 150 -14.26 -6.52 13.28
C LYS A 150 -12.91 -6.83 12.68
N MET A 151 -12.02 -5.84 12.65
CA MET A 151 -10.63 -6.03 12.26
C MET A 151 -9.92 -6.99 13.21
N TYR A 152 -10.02 -6.77 14.52
CA TYR A 152 -9.38 -7.64 15.50
C TYR A 152 -9.88 -9.09 15.41
N TYR A 153 -11.20 -9.27 15.36
CA TYR A 153 -11.82 -10.59 15.16
C TYR A 153 -11.38 -11.25 13.85
N ALA A 154 -11.40 -10.53 12.74
CA ALA A 154 -11.00 -11.09 11.44
C ALA A 154 -9.54 -11.52 11.42
N LEU A 155 -8.64 -10.77 12.05
CA LEU A 155 -7.23 -11.12 12.16
C LEU A 155 -7.02 -12.37 13.02
N HIS A 156 -7.69 -12.45 14.19
CA HIS A 156 -7.69 -13.64 15.04
C HIS A 156 -8.12 -14.89 14.26
N MET A 157 -9.26 -14.82 13.56
CA MET A 157 -9.78 -15.93 12.76
C MET A 157 -8.90 -16.32 11.55
N ASN A 158 -7.98 -15.45 11.14
CA ASN A 158 -6.98 -15.74 10.10
C ASN A 158 -5.62 -16.14 10.69
N GLY A 159 -5.57 -16.57 11.96
CA GLY A 159 -4.38 -17.10 12.62
C GLY A 159 -3.40 -16.03 13.13
N CYS A 160 -3.86 -14.79 13.29
CA CYS A 160 -3.05 -13.71 13.88
C CYS A 160 -3.35 -13.59 15.39
N GLU A 161 -3.00 -14.62 16.15
CA GLU A 161 -3.44 -14.83 17.54
C GLU A 161 -2.70 -13.97 18.59
N ASN A 162 -1.51 -13.45 18.26
CA ASN A 162 -0.63 -12.72 19.19
C ASN A 162 -0.61 -11.19 18.98
N ILE A 163 -1.65 -10.62 18.40
CA ILE A 163 -1.71 -9.16 18.20
C ILE A 163 -2.08 -8.50 19.53
N ALA A 164 -1.22 -7.62 20.02
CA ALA A 164 -1.53 -6.83 21.18
C ALA A 164 -2.65 -5.83 20.85
N THR A 165 -3.61 -5.66 21.76
CA THR A 165 -4.71 -4.71 21.59
C THR A 165 -4.22 -3.29 21.26
N ARG A 166 -3.11 -2.86 21.86
CA ARG A 166 -2.46 -1.59 21.56
C ARG A 166 -2.09 -1.46 20.08
N GLU A 167 -1.60 -2.53 19.45
CA GLU A 167 -1.26 -2.54 18.02
C GLU A 167 -2.52 -2.36 17.16
N ILE A 168 -3.65 -2.99 17.51
CA ILE A 168 -4.92 -2.71 16.82
C ILE A 168 -5.32 -1.24 16.95
N LEU A 169 -5.27 -0.68 18.16
CA LEU A 169 -5.67 0.71 18.43
C LEU A 169 -4.79 1.75 17.72
N GLU A 170 -3.50 1.46 17.54
CA GLU A 170 -2.56 2.32 16.82
C GLU A 170 -2.68 2.16 15.30
N MET A 171 -2.82 0.92 14.81
CA MET A 171 -2.72 0.59 13.37
C MET A 171 -4.07 0.63 12.63
N ALA A 172 -5.20 0.57 13.35
CA ALA A 172 -6.53 0.73 12.77
C ALA A 172 -6.88 2.20 12.49
N ARG A 173 -6.07 3.16 12.95
CA ARG A 173 -6.27 4.59 12.70
C ARG A 173 -6.29 4.86 11.19
N THR A 174 -7.33 5.55 10.75
CA THR A 174 -7.45 6.11 9.41
C THR A 174 -7.58 7.63 9.51
N THR A 175 -7.44 8.34 8.40
CA THR A 175 -7.67 9.80 8.35
C THR A 175 -9.13 10.20 8.55
N GLU A 176 -10.04 9.23 8.67
CA GLU A 176 -11.49 9.42 8.75
C GLU A 176 -12.03 8.65 9.96
N VAL A 177 -11.97 9.25 11.14
CA VAL A 177 -12.65 8.69 12.32
C VAL A 177 -14.13 9.05 12.23
N GLU A 178 -14.94 8.09 11.78
CA GLU A 178 -16.41 8.19 11.89
C GLU A 178 -16.84 7.99 13.35
N GLU A 179 -17.94 8.62 13.78
CA GLU A 179 -18.50 8.44 15.13
C GLU A 179 -18.74 6.96 15.49
N SER A 180 -19.08 6.11 14.51
CA SER A 180 -19.22 4.65 14.68
C SER A 180 -17.92 3.93 15.05
N ALA A 181 -16.78 4.62 15.07
CA ALA A 181 -15.50 4.04 15.49
C ALA A 181 -15.35 3.98 17.02
N VAL A 182 -16.13 4.76 17.79
CA VAL A 182 -15.95 4.86 19.25
C VAL A 182 -16.31 3.55 19.94
N GLU A 183 -17.43 2.92 19.59
CA GLU A 183 -17.86 1.66 20.23
C GLU A 183 -16.95 0.50 19.84
N HIS A 184 -16.45 0.49 18.60
CA HIS A 184 -15.43 -0.46 18.16
C HIS A 184 -14.09 -0.25 18.90
N PHE A 185 -13.67 0.99 19.12
CA PHE A 185 -12.50 1.34 19.91
C PHE A 185 -12.63 0.86 21.35
N LEU A 186 -13.75 1.21 22.02
CA LEU A 186 -14.03 0.80 23.39
C LEU A 186 -14.10 -0.73 23.51
N THR A 187 -14.67 -1.41 22.53
CA THR A 187 -14.70 -2.87 22.50
C THR A 187 -13.31 -3.48 22.47
N VAL A 188 -12.44 -3.00 21.57
CA VAL A 188 -11.05 -3.47 21.49
C VAL A 188 -10.30 -3.19 22.79
N LEU A 189 -10.44 -1.98 23.34
CA LEU A 189 -9.87 -1.59 24.63
C LEU A 189 -10.31 -2.54 25.77
N CYS A 190 -11.61 -2.85 25.84
CA CYS A 190 -12.16 -3.76 26.85
C CYS A 190 -11.63 -5.19 26.69
N VAL A 191 -11.66 -5.73 25.47
CA VAL A 191 -11.19 -7.09 25.17
C VAL A 191 -9.73 -7.27 25.60
N GLY A 192 -8.90 -6.25 25.35
CA GLY A 192 -7.48 -6.26 25.70
C GLY A 192 -7.15 -6.03 27.16
N SER A 193 -8.12 -5.63 27.98
CA SER A 193 -7.88 -5.32 29.39
C SER A 193 -7.85 -6.60 30.23
N TYR A 194 -6.84 -6.72 31.10
CA TYR A 194 -6.74 -7.82 32.06
C TYR A 194 -7.64 -7.63 33.28
N GLU A 195 -7.98 -6.37 33.59
CA GLU A 195 -8.83 -5.97 34.70
C GLU A 195 -10.08 -5.23 34.19
N PRO A 196 -11.16 -5.18 34.98
CA PRO A 196 -12.32 -4.36 34.68
C PRO A 196 -11.97 -2.87 34.51
N ILE A 197 -12.53 -2.24 33.48
CA ILE A 197 -12.38 -0.78 33.29
C ILE A 197 -13.46 -0.08 34.12
N VAL A 198 -13.10 0.36 35.33
CA VAL A 198 -14.03 1.02 36.26
C VAL A 198 -13.94 2.55 36.15
N PRO A 199 -15.04 3.25 35.85
CA PRO A 199 -15.08 4.72 35.88
C PRO A 199 -14.78 5.27 37.28
N ARG A 200 -13.96 6.33 37.38
CA ARG A 200 -13.49 6.89 38.68
C ARG A 200 -14.62 7.26 39.65
N ASN A 201 -15.77 7.73 39.15
CA ASN A 201 -16.92 8.16 39.95
C ASN A 201 -18.15 7.29 39.66
N PHE A 202 -17.96 5.98 39.51
CA PHE A 202 -19.08 5.09 39.19
C PHE A 202 -20.08 4.97 40.36
N CYS A 203 -21.36 5.15 40.05
CA CYS A 203 -22.48 4.70 40.87
C CYS A 203 -23.38 3.79 40.03
N ARG A 204 -24.06 2.84 40.67
CA ARG A 204 -25.01 1.97 39.98
C ARG A 204 -26.19 2.82 39.51
N ILE A 205 -26.49 2.74 38.22
CA ILE A 205 -27.55 3.51 37.56
C ILE A 205 -28.74 2.61 37.22
N ASP A 206 -29.95 3.16 37.16
CA ASP A 206 -31.11 2.42 36.66
C ASP A 206 -30.97 2.16 35.15
N LYS A 207 -31.49 1.04 34.63
CA LYS A 207 -31.45 0.74 33.19
C LYS A 207 -32.18 1.81 32.33
N LYS A 208 -33.11 2.57 32.92
CA LYS A 208 -33.77 3.74 32.30
C LYS A 208 -32.81 4.91 32.06
N GLU A 209 -31.70 4.98 32.77
CA GLU A 209 -30.70 6.05 32.65
C GLU A 209 -29.62 5.74 31.60
N PHE A 210 -29.62 4.54 30.99
CA PHE A 210 -28.58 4.12 30.04
C PHE A 210 -28.47 5.06 28.83
N GLU A 211 -29.59 5.56 28.30
CA GLU A 211 -29.59 6.44 27.12
C GLU A 211 -28.74 7.71 27.31
N ASN A 212 -28.68 8.21 28.54
CA ASN A 212 -27.97 9.44 28.89
C ASN A 212 -26.63 9.16 29.61
N SER A 213 -26.22 7.90 29.67
CA SER A 213 -25.03 7.46 30.39
C SER A 213 -23.86 7.20 29.45
N PHE A 214 -22.65 7.45 29.94
CA PHE A 214 -21.43 7.09 29.22
C PHE A 214 -21.29 5.57 29.10
N THR A 215 -20.79 5.10 27.96
CA THR A 215 -20.68 3.67 27.63
C THR A 215 -19.95 2.84 28.70
N LEU A 216 -18.89 3.38 29.33
CA LEU A 216 -18.18 2.67 30.39
C LEU A 216 -18.99 2.56 31.71
N ASN A 217 -19.91 3.49 32.00
CA ASN A 217 -20.81 3.35 33.15
C ASN A 217 -21.81 2.22 32.89
N ILE A 218 -22.34 2.12 31.68
CA ILE A 218 -23.24 1.02 31.30
C ILE A 218 -22.49 -0.31 31.47
N LEU A 219 -21.27 -0.41 30.94
CA LEU A 219 -20.45 -1.62 31.04
C LEU A 219 -20.21 -2.08 32.49
N GLU A 220 -19.82 -1.17 33.39
CA GLU A 220 -19.58 -1.52 34.79
C GLU A 220 -20.86 -1.94 35.52
N ASN A 221 -22.01 -1.32 35.20
CA ASN A 221 -23.29 -1.74 35.75
C ASN A 221 -23.69 -3.16 35.28
N ILE A 222 -23.43 -3.47 34.00
CA ILE A 222 -23.63 -4.82 33.48
C ILE A 222 -22.69 -5.82 34.13
N ARG A 223 -21.42 -5.45 34.39
CA ARG A 223 -20.46 -6.30 35.10
C ARG A 223 -20.96 -6.68 36.48
N GLN A 224 -21.37 -5.71 37.30
CA GLN A 224 -21.89 -5.98 38.65
C GLN A 224 -23.15 -6.84 38.61
N SER A 225 -24.07 -6.56 37.69
CA SER A 225 -25.31 -7.34 37.54
C SER A 225 -25.03 -8.78 37.09
N MET A 226 -24.05 -8.98 36.20
CA MET A 226 -23.63 -10.31 35.76
C MET A 226 -22.87 -11.08 36.85
N GLU A 227 -22.07 -10.39 37.65
CA GLU A 227 -21.36 -10.96 38.80
C GLU A 227 -22.35 -11.46 39.88
N GLU A 228 -23.37 -10.67 40.20
CA GLU A 228 -24.47 -11.07 41.08
C GLU A 228 -25.22 -12.31 40.53
N LEU A 229 -25.54 -12.33 39.23
CA LEU A 229 -26.18 -13.47 38.59
C LEU A 229 -25.30 -14.73 38.64
N ILE A 230 -24.01 -14.61 38.38
CA ILE A 230 -23.08 -15.76 38.43
C ILE A 230 -22.99 -16.32 39.85
N ASN A 231 -22.90 -15.43 40.85
CA ASN A 231 -22.83 -15.81 42.27
C ASN A 231 -24.11 -16.47 42.79
N THR A 232 -25.27 -16.11 42.24
CA THR A 232 -26.58 -16.61 42.70
C THR A 232 -27.10 -17.79 41.89
N GLU A 233 -26.86 -17.82 40.59
CA GLU A 233 -27.45 -18.79 39.67
C GLU A 233 -26.44 -19.72 38.97
N GLY A 234 -25.15 -19.44 39.09
CA GLY A 234 -24.08 -20.22 38.49
C GLY A 234 -23.69 -19.77 37.08
N LYS A 235 -22.40 -19.92 36.76
CA LYS A 235 -21.81 -19.41 35.51
C LYS A 235 -22.40 -20.04 34.25
N GLU A 236 -22.74 -21.33 34.27
CA GLU A 236 -23.28 -22.06 33.12
C GLU A 236 -24.66 -21.51 32.70
N LYS A 237 -25.51 -21.18 33.68
CA LYS A 237 -26.84 -20.64 33.41
C LYS A 237 -26.75 -19.24 32.80
N VAL A 238 -25.84 -18.41 33.32
CA VAL A 238 -25.56 -17.08 32.77
C VAL A 238 -24.95 -17.17 31.37
N PHE A 239 -24.08 -18.14 31.12
CA PHE A 239 -23.52 -18.38 29.79
C PHE A 239 -24.59 -18.74 28.76
N GLU A 240 -25.51 -19.66 29.08
CA GLU A 240 -26.62 -20.02 28.19
C GLU A 240 -27.58 -18.84 27.95
N PHE A 241 -27.83 -18.03 28.98
CA PHE A 241 -28.56 -16.77 28.81
C PHE A 241 -27.86 -15.82 27.81
N LEU A 242 -26.55 -15.59 27.98
CA LEU A 242 -25.77 -14.75 27.07
C LEU A 242 -25.79 -15.31 25.65
N LYS A 243 -25.59 -16.62 25.48
CA LYS A 243 -25.68 -17.28 24.18
C LYS A 243 -27.04 -17.03 23.52
N ASN A 244 -28.14 -17.20 24.27
CA ASN A 244 -29.46 -16.91 23.73
C ASN A 244 -29.64 -15.43 23.38
N LEU A 245 -29.26 -14.51 24.27
CA LEU A 245 -29.43 -13.06 24.13
C LEU A 245 -28.62 -12.49 22.95
N LEU A 246 -27.33 -12.80 22.87
CA LEU A 246 -26.42 -12.22 21.87
C LEU A 246 -26.73 -12.71 20.44
N GLY A 247 -27.38 -13.88 20.30
CA GLY A 247 -27.90 -14.38 19.04
C GLY A 247 -29.21 -13.74 18.57
N LYS A 248 -29.86 -12.90 19.39
CA LYS A 248 -31.13 -12.25 19.03
C LYS A 248 -30.95 -10.96 18.23
N LYS A 249 -31.95 -10.66 17.40
CA LYS A 249 -32.11 -9.36 16.73
C LYS A 249 -32.51 -8.27 17.73
N TYR A 250 -32.26 -7.00 17.41
CA TYR A 250 -32.60 -5.85 18.25
C TYR A 250 -33.98 -5.91 18.92
N ALA A 251 -35.04 -6.15 18.15
CA ALA A 251 -36.43 -6.16 18.67
C ALA A 251 -36.64 -7.23 19.77
N GLN A 252 -35.95 -8.37 19.66
CA GLN A 252 -36.03 -9.44 20.66
C GLN A 252 -35.19 -9.12 21.89
N ARG A 253 -33.99 -8.53 21.72
CA ARG A 253 -33.18 -8.05 22.86
C ARG A 253 -33.94 -6.98 23.66
N LYS A 254 -34.70 -6.13 22.98
CA LYS A 254 -35.56 -5.12 23.61
C LYS A 254 -36.65 -5.73 24.49
N LEU A 255 -37.27 -6.83 24.09
CA LEU A 255 -38.25 -7.54 24.91
C LEU A 255 -37.61 -8.11 26.19
N PHE A 256 -36.41 -8.69 26.08
CA PHE A 256 -35.68 -9.17 27.26
C PHE A 256 -35.34 -8.01 28.22
N ALA A 257 -35.04 -6.83 27.68
CA ALA A 257 -34.74 -5.64 28.48
C ALA A 257 -35.94 -5.11 29.30
N GLU A 258 -37.17 -5.53 28.99
CA GLU A 258 -38.37 -5.15 29.74
C GLU A 258 -38.46 -5.87 31.10
N GLU A 259 -37.81 -7.03 31.25
CA GLU A 259 -37.83 -7.79 32.51
C GLU A 259 -37.25 -6.98 33.68
N ASP A 260 -37.98 -6.94 34.81
CA ASP A 260 -37.57 -6.21 36.01
C ASP A 260 -36.71 -7.07 36.93
N ASN A 261 -35.60 -7.56 36.40
CA ASN A 261 -34.62 -8.41 37.10
C ASN A 261 -33.20 -8.15 36.55
N LEU A 262 -32.19 -8.82 37.12
CA LEU A 262 -30.80 -8.67 36.67
C LEU A 262 -30.58 -9.12 35.21
N TYR A 263 -31.31 -10.14 34.74
CA TYR A 263 -31.27 -10.56 33.33
C TYR A 263 -31.76 -9.45 32.40
N GLY A 264 -32.84 -8.76 32.77
CA GLY A 264 -33.37 -7.61 32.05
C GLY A 264 -32.41 -6.43 32.05
N THR A 265 -31.65 -6.21 33.12
CA THR A 265 -30.56 -5.22 33.15
C THR A 265 -29.44 -5.58 32.17
N VAL A 266 -28.98 -6.83 32.16
CA VAL A 266 -27.97 -7.31 31.18
C VAL A 266 -28.50 -7.18 29.75
N ALA A 267 -29.76 -7.55 29.51
CA ALA A 267 -30.40 -7.40 28.21
C ALA A 267 -30.54 -5.94 27.78
N ALA A 268 -30.87 -5.02 28.69
CA ALA A 268 -30.87 -3.59 28.42
C ALA A 268 -29.48 -3.10 28.00
N GLY A 269 -28.41 -3.58 28.65
CA GLY A 269 -27.03 -3.28 28.28
C GLY A 269 -26.67 -3.72 26.86
N SER A 270 -27.20 -4.86 26.40
CA SER A 270 -26.99 -5.36 25.02
C SER A 270 -27.57 -4.45 23.92
N LEU A 271 -28.41 -3.48 24.29
CA LEU A 271 -28.90 -2.47 23.36
C LEU A 271 -27.88 -1.34 23.15
N TYR A 272 -26.90 -1.17 24.04
CA TYR A 272 -25.91 -0.09 23.98
C TYR A 272 -24.46 -0.58 23.79
N LEU A 273 -24.18 -1.83 24.15
CA LEU A 273 -22.85 -2.42 24.11
C LEU A 273 -22.73 -3.44 22.97
N LEU A 274 -21.57 -3.46 22.31
CA LEU A 274 -21.24 -4.54 21.37
C LEU A 274 -21.10 -5.87 22.13
N PRO A 275 -21.47 -7.00 21.49
CA PRO A 275 -21.59 -8.28 22.19
C PRO A 275 -20.26 -8.79 22.75
N ALA A 276 -19.14 -8.43 22.12
CA ALA A 276 -17.81 -8.78 22.59
C ALA A 276 -17.48 -8.14 23.95
N MET A 277 -18.04 -6.97 24.27
CA MET A 277 -17.89 -6.37 25.59
C MET A 277 -18.60 -7.22 26.65
N LEU A 278 -19.80 -7.74 26.33
CA LEU A 278 -20.54 -8.63 27.23
C LEU A 278 -19.84 -9.98 27.41
N GLY A 279 -19.32 -10.56 26.32
CA GLY A 279 -18.50 -11.78 26.38
C GLY A 279 -17.23 -11.59 27.22
N LYS A 280 -16.55 -10.44 27.09
CA LYS A 280 -15.39 -10.09 27.90
C LYS A 280 -15.74 -9.89 29.37
N THR A 281 -16.86 -9.25 29.66
CA THR A 281 -17.37 -9.11 31.04
C THR A 281 -17.54 -10.48 31.69
N TYR A 282 -18.21 -11.41 31.01
CA TYR A 282 -18.36 -12.79 31.50
C TYR A 282 -16.99 -13.47 31.72
N SER A 283 -16.08 -13.36 30.76
CA SER A 283 -14.77 -14.02 30.84
C SER A 283 -13.94 -13.48 32.01
N LEU A 284 -13.99 -12.17 32.28
CA LEU A 284 -13.32 -11.54 33.43
C LEU A 284 -13.88 -12.05 34.77
N ILE A 285 -15.21 -12.09 34.91
CA ILE A 285 -15.85 -12.54 36.17
C ILE A 285 -15.54 -14.01 36.45
N THR A 286 -15.52 -14.84 35.40
CA THR A 286 -15.29 -16.28 35.52
C THR A 286 -13.82 -16.69 35.52
N GLY A 287 -12.90 -15.76 35.24
CA GLY A 287 -11.47 -16.05 35.04
C GLY A 287 -11.17 -16.85 33.77
N GLU A 288 -12.10 -16.94 32.82
CA GLU A 288 -11.91 -17.63 31.55
C GLU A 288 -11.17 -16.74 30.53
N GLU A 289 -10.41 -17.38 29.64
CA GLU A 289 -9.71 -16.71 28.55
C GLU A 289 -10.70 -16.26 27.47
N PHE A 290 -10.62 -14.99 27.07
CA PHE A 290 -11.65 -14.34 26.26
C PHE A 290 -11.92 -15.05 24.93
N TRP A 291 -10.90 -15.44 24.16
CA TRP A 291 -11.12 -16.01 22.84
C TRP A 291 -11.77 -17.39 22.94
N LYS A 292 -11.38 -18.21 23.93
CA LYS A 292 -12.09 -19.46 24.24
C LYS A 292 -13.56 -19.24 24.61
N THR A 293 -13.87 -18.23 25.42
CA THR A 293 -15.27 -17.89 25.74
C THR A 293 -16.01 -17.42 24.50
N TRP A 294 -15.40 -16.54 23.70
CA TRP A 294 -16.01 -15.95 22.51
C TRP A 294 -16.29 -16.99 21.41
N GLU A 295 -15.38 -17.92 21.18
CA GLU A 295 -15.54 -19.02 20.22
C GLU A 295 -16.67 -19.97 20.64
N LYS A 296 -16.86 -20.24 21.94
CA LYS A 296 -17.99 -21.05 22.43
C LYS A 296 -19.35 -20.36 22.23
N LEU A 297 -19.37 -19.02 22.22
CA LEU A 297 -20.59 -18.24 21.97
C LEU A 297 -21.01 -18.33 20.49
N ASP A 298 -20.05 -18.46 19.56
CA ASP A 298 -20.28 -18.74 18.13
C ASP A 298 -21.13 -17.68 17.39
N PHE A 299 -20.81 -16.40 17.57
CA PHE A 299 -21.52 -15.27 16.92
C PHE A 299 -20.70 -14.49 15.90
N GLY A 300 -19.48 -14.94 15.58
CA GLY A 300 -18.60 -14.19 14.68
C GLY A 300 -18.19 -12.84 15.28
N THR A 301 -18.45 -11.76 14.55
CA THR A 301 -18.29 -10.38 15.08
C THR A 301 -19.46 -9.96 15.99
N GLY A 302 -20.57 -10.70 15.96
CA GLY A 302 -21.82 -10.36 16.61
C GLY A 302 -22.57 -9.18 15.96
N TYR A 303 -23.60 -8.71 16.65
CA TYR A 303 -24.46 -7.62 16.20
C TYR A 303 -23.79 -6.24 16.26
N GLU A 304 -24.31 -5.29 15.48
CA GLU A 304 -23.89 -3.87 15.48
C GLU A 304 -25.09 -2.92 15.64
N ASP A 305 -26.32 -3.44 15.77
CA ASP A 305 -27.55 -2.68 15.94
C ASP A 305 -27.69 -2.19 17.39
N ILE A 306 -26.86 -1.21 17.77
CA ILE A 306 -26.85 -0.59 19.11
C ILE A 306 -27.37 0.85 19.09
N ILE A 307 -27.89 1.29 20.24
CA ILE A 307 -28.24 2.67 20.55
C ILE A 307 -26.96 3.41 20.93
N ARG A 308 -26.77 4.59 20.35
CA ARG A 308 -25.59 5.43 20.60
C ARG A 308 -25.90 6.51 21.63
N PRO A 309 -25.14 6.61 22.73
CA PRO A 309 -25.26 7.73 23.66
C PRO A 309 -24.89 9.05 22.98
N LYS A 310 -25.61 10.14 23.30
CA LYS A 310 -25.43 11.47 22.65
C LYS A 310 -24.08 12.16 22.93
N ASN A 311 -23.23 11.62 23.81
CA ASN A 311 -22.02 12.27 24.33
C ASN A 311 -20.70 11.81 23.69
N ASP A 312 -20.75 10.96 22.65
CA ASP A 312 -19.52 10.40 22.06
C ASP A 312 -18.94 11.30 20.96
N VAL A 313 -18.02 12.16 21.42
CA VAL A 313 -16.91 12.87 20.73
C VAL A 313 -17.10 13.31 19.27
N LEU A 314 -16.90 14.62 19.05
CA LEU A 314 -16.84 15.25 17.73
C LEU A 314 -15.65 14.73 16.89
N PRO A 315 -15.83 14.51 15.57
CA PRO A 315 -14.78 14.03 14.69
C PRO A 315 -13.60 15.02 14.62
N ILE A 316 -12.39 14.52 14.89
CA ILE A 316 -11.16 15.27 14.67
C ILE A 316 -10.83 15.19 13.18
N LYS A 317 -11.00 16.30 12.45
CA LYS A 317 -10.43 16.46 11.11
C LYS A 317 -8.99 16.92 11.24
N GLY A 318 -8.05 16.00 11.05
CA GLY A 318 -6.66 16.36 10.80
C GLY A 318 -6.52 16.96 9.39
N THR A 319 -5.86 18.11 9.28
CA THR A 319 -5.26 18.59 8.03
C THR A 319 -3.88 17.96 7.95
N GLU A 320 -3.76 16.84 7.25
CA GLU A 320 -2.47 16.15 7.09
C GLU A 320 -1.95 16.36 5.67
N GLU A 321 -0.67 16.72 5.55
CA GLU A 321 0.02 16.95 4.28
C GLU A 321 0.35 15.61 3.60
N ASP A 322 0.31 15.60 2.27
CA ASP A 322 0.70 14.44 1.45
C ASP A 322 2.22 14.17 1.59
N ILE A 323 2.61 12.89 1.49
CA ILE A 323 4.02 12.48 1.52
C ILE A 323 4.53 12.37 0.09
N GLU A 324 5.59 13.12 -0.23
CA GLU A 324 6.22 13.08 -1.56
C GLU A 324 6.79 11.68 -1.86
N PHE A 325 6.45 11.14 -3.03
CA PHE A 325 6.80 9.78 -3.41
C PHE A 325 8.32 9.48 -3.38
N TYR A 326 9.17 10.42 -3.82
CA TYR A 326 10.62 10.21 -3.84
C TYR A 326 11.21 10.05 -2.43
N ARG A 327 10.67 10.77 -1.44
CA ARG A 327 11.06 10.63 -0.03
C ARG A 327 10.64 9.28 0.52
N ALA A 328 9.45 8.81 0.13
CA ALA A 328 8.96 7.49 0.52
C ALA A 328 9.81 6.34 -0.05
N LEU A 329 10.45 6.55 -1.22
CA LEU A 329 11.47 5.65 -1.77
C LEU A 329 12.83 5.76 -1.06
N GLY A 330 13.00 6.69 -0.11
CA GLY A 330 14.27 6.94 0.56
C GLY A 330 15.28 7.73 -0.29
N LYS A 331 14.82 8.40 -1.36
CA LYS A 331 15.67 9.24 -2.21
C LYS A 331 15.76 10.65 -1.63
N GLN A 332 16.90 11.31 -1.83
CA GLN A 332 17.13 12.68 -1.36
C GLN A 332 16.55 13.76 -2.29
N ASN A 333 16.39 13.42 -3.57
CA ASN A 333 15.96 14.30 -4.64
C ASN A 333 15.18 13.50 -5.71
N GLU A 334 14.77 14.18 -6.78
CA GLU A 334 13.96 13.63 -7.86
C GLU A 334 14.75 13.34 -9.14
N ASP A 335 16.09 13.24 -9.07
CA ASP A 335 16.98 13.08 -10.21
C ASP A 335 16.60 11.87 -11.10
N GLU A 336 16.23 10.74 -10.49
CA GLU A 336 15.82 9.51 -11.19
C GLU A 336 14.34 9.52 -11.65
N LEU A 337 13.58 10.55 -11.28
CA LEU A 337 12.14 10.69 -11.53
C LEU A 337 11.82 11.53 -12.78
N MET A 338 12.83 12.00 -13.52
CA MET A 338 12.72 12.77 -14.77
C MET A 338 11.78 12.16 -15.84
N ARG A 339 11.59 10.85 -15.80
CA ARG A 339 10.71 10.08 -16.70
C ARG A 339 9.21 10.29 -16.47
N TYR A 340 8.81 10.87 -15.34
CA TYR A 340 7.40 10.94 -14.95
C TYR A 340 6.70 12.20 -15.45
N LYS A 341 5.44 12.04 -15.88
CA LYS A 341 4.62 13.14 -16.40
C LYS A 341 4.14 14.04 -15.26
N GLY A 342 4.32 15.34 -15.43
CA GLY A 342 3.70 16.37 -14.60
C GLY A 342 4.27 17.75 -14.94
N ASP A 343 3.47 18.77 -14.67
CA ASP A 343 3.86 20.19 -14.78
C ASP A 343 4.53 20.68 -13.49
N LYS A 344 4.67 19.80 -12.48
CA LYS A 344 5.33 20.08 -11.21
C LYS A 344 6.84 20.22 -11.44
N GLU A 345 7.43 21.28 -10.90
CA GLU A 345 8.88 21.42 -10.85
C GLU A 345 9.49 20.28 -10.02
N LEU A 346 10.57 19.66 -10.54
CA LEU A 346 11.25 18.58 -9.82
C LEU A 346 12.29 19.16 -8.87
N MET A 347 12.41 18.59 -7.68
CA MET A 347 13.48 18.89 -6.74
C MET A 347 14.76 18.18 -7.18
N LEU A 348 15.52 18.81 -8.08
CA LEU A 348 16.75 18.26 -8.65
C LEU A 348 17.99 18.67 -7.85
N SER A 349 19.00 17.80 -7.80
CA SER A 349 20.30 18.14 -7.22
C SER A 349 21.08 19.16 -8.06
N ASP A 350 22.05 19.85 -7.46
CA ASP A 350 22.97 20.73 -8.18
C ASP A 350 23.74 19.98 -9.28
N ASN A 351 24.13 18.72 -9.00
CA ASN A 351 24.78 17.85 -9.99
C ASN A 351 23.86 17.59 -11.20
N MET A 352 22.58 17.36 -10.95
CA MET A 352 21.60 17.15 -12.02
C MET A 352 21.33 18.43 -12.81
N GLN A 353 21.22 19.58 -12.14
CA GLN A 353 21.08 20.87 -12.82
C GLN A 353 22.30 21.17 -13.72
N ASN A 354 23.51 20.93 -13.22
CA ASN A 354 24.73 21.03 -14.02
C ASN A 354 24.73 20.07 -15.22
N SER A 355 24.24 18.84 -15.02
CA SER A 355 24.10 17.84 -16.08
C SER A 355 23.15 18.31 -17.17
N ILE A 356 21.99 18.88 -16.80
CA ILE A 356 21.01 19.46 -17.73
C ILE A 356 21.67 20.54 -18.61
N GLU A 357 22.43 21.46 -18.02
CA GLU A 357 23.13 22.50 -18.77
C GLU A 357 24.24 21.95 -19.69
N ARG A 358 24.89 20.85 -19.30
CA ARG A 358 25.83 20.13 -20.20
C ARG A 358 25.08 19.50 -21.37
N TRP A 359 23.95 18.84 -21.13
CA TRP A 359 23.17 18.19 -22.18
C TRP A 359 22.62 19.21 -23.19
N LYS A 360 22.14 20.37 -22.72
CA LYS A 360 21.71 21.49 -23.58
C LYS A 360 22.82 21.93 -24.53
N ARG A 361 24.02 22.16 -23.98
CA ARG A 361 25.20 22.55 -24.77
C ARG A 361 25.60 21.48 -25.77
N ALA A 362 25.71 20.22 -25.33
CA ALA A 362 26.08 19.11 -26.19
C ALA A 362 25.08 18.95 -27.35
N TYR A 363 23.77 18.99 -27.06
CA TYR A 363 22.71 18.90 -28.05
C TYR A 363 22.79 20.01 -29.12
N GLY A 364 23.08 21.25 -28.70
CA GLY A 364 23.27 22.39 -29.60
C GLY A 364 24.55 22.31 -30.44
N GLN A 365 25.59 21.62 -29.95
CA GLN A 365 26.88 21.48 -30.61
C GLN A 365 26.95 20.32 -31.63
N VAL A 366 25.98 19.40 -31.61
CA VAL A 366 25.92 18.31 -32.59
C VAL A 366 25.89 18.87 -34.01
N THR A 367 26.82 18.42 -34.85
CA THR A 367 26.98 18.90 -36.23
C THR A 367 26.08 18.14 -37.21
N GLU A 368 25.75 18.76 -38.34
CA GLU A 368 25.03 18.07 -39.43
C GLU A 368 25.74 16.81 -39.93
N LYS A 369 27.07 16.82 -39.90
CA LYS A 369 27.90 15.69 -40.33
C LYS A 369 27.67 14.47 -39.44
N GLU A 370 27.53 14.68 -38.13
CA GLU A 370 27.27 13.60 -37.17
C GLU A 370 25.84 13.06 -37.34
N ILE A 371 24.87 13.95 -37.54
CA ILE A 371 23.46 13.59 -37.79
C ILE A 371 23.30 12.74 -39.05
N LYS A 372 23.94 13.14 -40.16
CA LYS A 372 23.89 12.42 -41.44
C LYS A 372 24.54 11.04 -41.35
N LYS A 373 25.55 10.86 -40.49
CA LYS A 373 26.21 9.57 -40.25
C LYS A 373 25.42 8.63 -39.35
N LEU A 374 24.49 9.15 -38.53
CA LEU A 374 23.76 8.33 -37.58
C LEU A 374 22.63 7.53 -38.25
N GLU A 375 22.75 6.21 -38.18
CA GLU A 375 21.70 5.25 -38.54
C GLU A 375 21.00 4.76 -37.27
N MET A 376 19.82 5.33 -36.98
CA MET A 376 19.12 5.15 -35.70
C MET A 376 18.86 3.68 -35.35
N GLU A 377 18.44 2.86 -36.32
CA GLU A 377 18.14 1.44 -36.10
C GLU A 377 19.38 0.67 -35.64
N LYS A 378 20.52 0.85 -36.32
CA LYS A 378 21.79 0.20 -35.96
C LYS A 378 22.31 0.67 -34.61
N VAL A 379 22.19 1.97 -34.34
CA VAL A 379 22.59 2.56 -33.06
C VAL A 379 21.73 2.02 -31.91
N LEU A 380 20.40 2.01 -32.03
CA LEU A 380 19.51 1.51 -30.99
C LEU A 380 19.72 0.03 -30.72
N LYS A 381 19.92 -0.77 -31.77
CA LYS A 381 20.28 -2.19 -31.63
C LYS A 381 21.57 -2.36 -30.83
N LYS A 382 22.64 -1.66 -31.22
CA LYS A 382 23.91 -1.71 -30.49
C LYS A 382 23.75 -1.24 -29.05
N LEU A 383 22.99 -0.17 -28.82
CA LEU A 383 22.72 0.36 -27.49
C LEU A 383 22.00 -0.67 -26.60
N LEU A 384 20.99 -1.37 -27.13
CA LEU A 384 20.29 -2.42 -26.41
C LEU A 384 21.19 -3.61 -26.09
N GLU A 385 22.03 -4.02 -27.05
CA GLU A 385 23.04 -5.08 -26.85
C GLU A 385 24.05 -4.65 -25.77
N ASP A 386 24.62 -3.45 -25.87
CA ASP A 386 25.60 -2.95 -24.91
C ASP A 386 24.98 -2.78 -23.50
N PHE A 387 23.75 -2.25 -23.37
CA PHE A 387 23.05 -2.14 -22.09
C PHE A 387 22.78 -3.51 -21.44
N PHE A 388 22.46 -4.51 -22.25
CA PHE A 388 22.17 -5.85 -21.75
C PHE A 388 23.44 -6.63 -21.41
N ASP A 389 24.42 -6.65 -22.31
CA ASP A 389 25.63 -7.48 -22.21
C ASP A 389 26.73 -6.85 -21.33
N ILE A 390 26.83 -5.52 -21.33
CA ILE A 390 27.92 -4.79 -20.65
C ILE A 390 27.45 -4.20 -19.33
N TRP A 391 26.26 -3.58 -19.31
CA TRP A 391 25.74 -2.83 -18.15
C TRP A 391 24.80 -3.66 -17.27
N ASP A 392 25.16 -4.92 -16.99
CA ASP A 392 24.48 -5.83 -16.06
C ASP A 392 22.96 -5.98 -16.28
N PHE A 393 22.57 -6.37 -17.51
CA PHE A 393 21.17 -6.60 -17.89
C PHE A 393 20.27 -5.36 -17.77
N ARG A 394 20.82 -4.15 -17.86
CA ARG A 394 20.02 -2.93 -17.92
C ARG A 394 19.13 -2.96 -19.15
N VAL A 395 17.85 -2.65 -18.96
CA VAL A 395 16.85 -2.73 -20.02
C VAL A 395 16.28 -1.35 -20.31
N LEU A 396 16.28 -0.95 -21.59
CA LEU A 396 15.70 0.33 -22.02
C LEU A 396 14.17 0.27 -22.07
N ASP A 397 13.52 1.40 -21.81
CA ASP A 397 12.06 1.51 -21.87
C ASP A 397 11.55 1.25 -23.31
N THR A 398 10.59 0.34 -23.43
CA THR A 398 10.04 -0.08 -24.74
C THR A 398 9.44 1.09 -25.51
N ALA A 399 8.79 2.02 -24.82
CA ALA A 399 8.18 3.16 -25.47
C ALA A 399 9.21 4.20 -25.91
N PHE A 400 10.32 4.36 -25.18
CA PHE A 400 11.48 5.13 -25.67
C PHE A 400 11.99 4.55 -27.00
N VAL A 401 12.25 3.23 -27.04
CA VAL A 401 12.81 2.58 -28.24
C VAL A 401 11.87 2.71 -29.44
N ARG A 402 10.58 2.39 -29.26
CA ARG A 402 9.58 2.48 -30.34
C ARG A 402 9.43 3.91 -30.87
N GLU A 403 9.54 4.90 -29.99
CA GLU A 403 9.42 6.30 -30.38
C GLU A 403 10.63 6.77 -31.21
N PHE A 404 11.85 6.48 -30.78
CA PHE A 404 13.05 6.83 -31.54
C PHE A 404 13.11 6.11 -32.89
N LEU A 405 12.63 4.87 -32.98
CA LEU A 405 12.47 4.16 -34.26
C LEU A 405 11.45 4.83 -35.18
N LYS A 406 10.30 5.24 -34.65
CA LYS A 406 9.26 5.96 -35.41
C LYS A 406 9.80 7.27 -36.01
N HIS A 407 10.74 7.91 -35.31
CA HIS A 407 11.34 9.18 -35.71
C HIS A 407 12.80 9.04 -36.16
N LYS A 408 13.18 7.88 -36.73
CA LYS A 408 14.55 7.54 -37.11
C LYS A 408 15.27 8.54 -38.02
N ASN A 409 14.52 9.32 -38.79
CA ASN A 409 15.04 10.31 -39.75
C ASN A 409 14.91 11.76 -39.24
N ASP A 410 14.37 11.99 -38.05
CA ASP A 410 14.22 13.34 -37.49
C ASP A 410 15.52 13.77 -36.81
N ASP A 411 16.09 14.87 -37.28
CA ASP A 411 17.37 15.41 -36.80
C ASP A 411 17.38 15.65 -35.29
N ARG A 412 16.25 16.02 -34.68
CA ARG A 412 16.17 16.29 -33.24
C ARG A 412 16.34 15.00 -32.43
N TYR A 413 15.70 13.92 -32.86
CA TYR A 413 15.89 12.60 -32.26
C TYR A 413 17.32 12.08 -32.46
N LYS A 414 17.91 12.30 -33.65
CA LYS A 414 19.30 11.92 -33.91
C LYS A 414 20.29 12.70 -33.04
N ARG A 415 20.11 14.01 -32.86
CA ARG A 415 20.92 14.84 -31.95
C ARG A 415 20.86 14.32 -30.52
N ALA A 416 19.65 14.05 -30.01
CA ALA A 416 19.46 13.48 -28.67
C ALA A 416 20.16 12.11 -28.51
N MET A 417 20.09 11.27 -29.54
CA MET A 417 20.78 9.98 -29.53
C MET A 417 22.31 10.12 -29.53
N ILE A 418 22.87 11.10 -30.26
CA ILE A 418 24.32 11.37 -30.26
C ILE A 418 24.79 11.76 -28.86
N VAL A 419 24.07 12.67 -28.19
CA VAL A 419 24.39 13.07 -26.82
C VAL A 419 24.34 11.87 -25.86
N LEU A 420 23.35 10.97 -26.01
CA LEU A 420 23.30 9.74 -25.20
C LEU A 420 24.54 8.86 -25.42
N ILE A 421 24.97 8.66 -26.68
CA ILE A 421 26.16 7.87 -26.99
C ILE A 421 27.41 8.52 -26.38
N GLU A 422 27.55 9.84 -26.46
CA GLU A 422 28.66 10.56 -25.85
C GLU A 422 28.68 10.42 -24.33
N LEU A 423 27.50 10.47 -23.68
CA LEU A 423 27.39 10.23 -22.25
C LEU A 423 27.85 8.82 -21.88
N ILE A 424 27.47 7.81 -22.67
CA ILE A 424 27.86 6.42 -22.39
C ILE A 424 29.36 6.19 -22.64
N ASP A 425 29.90 6.76 -23.71
CA ASP A 425 31.28 6.56 -24.17
C ASP A 425 32.27 7.59 -23.59
N LYS A 426 31.85 8.46 -22.67
CA LYS A 426 32.55 9.67 -22.20
C LYS A 426 34.04 9.49 -21.92
N GLU A 427 34.43 8.36 -21.32
CA GLU A 427 35.81 8.10 -20.91
C GLU A 427 36.55 7.06 -21.76
N THR A 428 35.88 6.46 -22.76
CA THR A 428 36.52 5.54 -23.71
C THR A 428 37.64 6.22 -24.51
N LYS A 429 37.59 7.54 -24.66
CA LYS A 429 38.60 8.35 -25.35
C LYS A 429 39.99 8.32 -24.69
N TYR A 430 40.07 7.96 -23.40
CA TYR A 430 41.34 7.85 -22.68
C TYR A 430 42.06 6.52 -22.93
N PHE A 431 41.39 5.57 -23.60
CA PHE A 431 41.92 4.24 -23.93
C PHE A 431 41.90 4.03 -25.45
N PRO A 432 42.65 4.83 -26.24
CA PRO A 432 42.63 4.78 -27.70
C PRO A 432 43.11 3.44 -28.28
N GLU A 433 43.84 2.64 -27.51
CA GLU A 433 44.28 1.29 -27.85
C GLU A 433 43.16 0.24 -27.79
N LEU A 434 42.04 0.55 -27.11
CA LEU A 434 40.88 -0.33 -27.01
C LEU A 434 39.77 0.11 -27.97
N THR A 435 39.01 -0.84 -28.49
CA THR A 435 37.70 -0.48 -29.05
C THR A 435 36.80 0.07 -27.95
N LYS A 436 35.84 0.94 -28.30
CA LYS A 436 34.85 1.47 -27.34
C LYS A 436 34.17 0.35 -26.52
N ARG A 437 33.90 -0.79 -27.16
CA ARG A 437 33.27 -1.94 -26.51
C ARG A 437 34.22 -2.59 -25.49
N GLU A 438 35.49 -2.81 -25.84
CA GLU A 438 36.49 -3.36 -24.92
C GLU A 438 36.74 -2.41 -23.74
N ALA A 439 36.87 -1.11 -23.99
CA ALA A 439 36.99 -0.11 -22.93
C ALA A 439 35.80 -0.15 -21.96
N ASN A 440 34.57 -0.24 -22.50
CA ASN A 440 33.36 -0.33 -21.68
C ASN A 440 33.30 -1.60 -20.82
N ILE A 441 33.71 -2.76 -21.37
CA ILE A 441 33.68 -4.05 -20.65
C ILE A 441 34.79 -4.14 -19.60
N TRP A 442 36.01 -3.70 -19.92
CA TRP A 442 37.19 -3.95 -19.08
C TRP A 442 37.45 -2.86 -18.03
N LEU A 443 37.02 -1.63 -18.30
CA LEU A 443 37.43 -0.48 -17.51
C LEU A 443 36.23 0.37 -17.07
N ILE A 444 35.50 0.95 -18.03
CA ILE A 444 34.51 2.00 -17.73
C ILE A 444 33.40 1.50 -16.80
N ARG A 445 32.94 0.27 -16.97
CA ARG A 445 31.91 -0.31 -16.09
C ARG A 445 32.36 -0.35 -14.62
N GLU A 446 33.61 -0.70 -14.36
CA GLU A 446 34.14 -0.91 -13.00
C GLU A 446 34.47 0.41 -12.29
N ILE A 447 34.81 1.45 -13.05
CA ILE A 447 35.23 2.75 -12.50
C ILE A 447 34.09 3.76 -12.42
N ARG A 448 32.93 3.49 -13.04
CA ARG A 448 31.80 4.41 -13.03
C ARG A 448 31.19 4.54 -11.66
N ASP A 449 31.01 5.78 -11.20
CA ASP A 449 30.31 6.05 -9.96
C ASP A 449 28.78 6.03 -10.13
N ALA A 450 28.09 6.06 -8.98
CA ALA A 450 26.64 6.05 -8.94
C ALA A 450 26.01 7.31 -9.55
N ASP A 451 26.69 8.46 -9.48
CA ASP A 451 26.18 9.74 -9.97
C ASP A 451 26.12 9.78 -11.50
N GLU A 452 27.13 9.22 -12.19
CA GLU A 452 27.10 9.07 -13.65
C GLU A 452 25.98 8.12 -14.11
N MET A 453 25.70 7.09 -13.32
CA MET A 453 24.60 6.17 -13.61
C MET A 453 23.23 6.85 -13.44
N ILE A 454 23.09 7.68 -12.40
CA ILE A 454 21.92 8.55 -12.20
C ILE A 454 21.79 9.54 -13.37
N GLU A 455 22.87 10.16 -13.83
CA GLU A 455 22.89 11.07 -14.99
C GLU A 455 22.33 10.40 -16.24
N ILE A 456 22.81 9.19 -16.58
CA ILE A 456 22.33 8.45 -17.76
C ILE A 456 20.87 8.03 -17.59
N ASN A 457 20.47 7.57 -16.40
CA ASN A 457 19.08 7.23 -16.08
C ASN A 457 18.15 8.44 -16.24
N ALA A 458 18.58 9.60 -15.76
CA ALA A 458 17.86 10.86 -15.85
C ALA A 458 17.76 11.35 -17.29
N TYR A 459 18.84 11.25 -18.07
CA TYR A 459 18.82 11.59 -19.50
C TYR A 459 17.85 10.70 -20.28
N LEU A 460 17.92 9.38 -20.11
CA LEU A 460 16.97 8.43 -20.71
C LEU A 460 15.52 8.71 -20.26
N GLY A 461 15.33 9.08 -18.99
CA GLY A 461 14.03 9.47 -18.46
C GLY A 461 13.49 10.75 -19.09
N MET A 462 14.33 11.78 -19.21
CA MET A 462 14.01 13.04 -19.90
C MET A 462 13.68 12.77 -21.37
N LEU A 463 14.46 11.94 -22.08
CA LEU A 463 14.18 11.57 -23.46
C LEU A 463 12.85 10.82 -23.65
N ARG A 464 12.39 10.11 -22.62
CA ARG A 464 11.07 9.46 -22.63
C ARG A 464 9.92 10.46 -22.41
N ASN A 465 10.19 11.57 -21.72
CA ASN A 465 9.20 12.53 -21.27
C ASN A 465 9.09 13.73 -22.22
N HIS A 466 8.03 13.78 -23.03
CA HIS A 466 7.85 14.80 -24.06
C HIS A 466 7.85 16.24 -23.53
N LEU A 467 7.28 16.46 -22.34
CA LEU A 467 7.25 17.80 -21.74
C LEU A 467 8.67 18.24 -21.35
N ARG A 468 9.45 17.34 -20.74
CA ARG A 468 10.83 17.63 -20.32
C ARG A 468 11.78 17.76 -21.49
N ARG A 469 11.63 16.97 -22.55
CA ARG A 469 12.39 17.19 -23.79
C ARG A 469 12.14 18.58 -24.37
N LYS A 470 10.88 19.01 -24.39
CA LYS A 470 10.52 20.33 -24.88
C LYS A 470 11.09 21.44 -24.00
N GLU A 471 11.04 21.27 -22.68
CA GLU A 471 11.57 22.25 -21.72
C GLU A 471 13.10 22.35 -21.75
N ILE A 472 13.78 21.21 -21.79
CA ILE A 472 15.24 21.13 -21.64
C ILE A 472 15.94 21.27 -22.99
N LEU A 473 15.50 20.52 -24.00
CA LEU A 473 16.16 20.45 -25.32
C LEU A 473 15.42 21.23 -26.41
N CYS A 474 14.30 21.89 -26.08
CA CYS A 474 13.44 22.58 -27.05
C CYS A 474 12.90 21.67 -28.16
N PHE A 475 12.64 20.39 -27.84
CA PHE A 475 12.26 19.35 -28.80
C PHE A 475 11.07 18.47 -28.34
#